data_AF-A0A3D4SZ88-F1
#
_entry.id   AF-A0A3D4SZ88-F1
#
_cell.length_a   1.000
_cell.length_b   1.000
_cell.length_c   1.000
_cell.angle_alpha   90.00
_cell.angle_beta   90.00
_cell.angle_gamma   90.00
#
_symmetry.space_group_name_H-M   'P 1'
#
loop_
_entity.id
_entity.type
_entity.pdbx_description
1 polymer ?
#
loop_
_entity_poly.entity_id
_entity_poly.type
_entity_poly.pdbx_seq_one_letter_code
_entity_poly.pdbx_strand_id
1 'polypeptide(L)' 'MKTSRDFDRTFDEGGDVVGDLDLSTARRPGEEQKRVNVDFPVWMVTALDAEARHLGVTRQSIIKLWLAERLEQRRRPAS' A
#
# COMPACT_ATOMS: atom_id res chain seq x y z
N MET A 1 29.83 -7.61 21.96
CA MET A 1 28.50 -6.98 22.15
C MET A 1 28.66 -5.53 21.71
N LYS A 2 28.18 -5.18 20.50
CA LYS A 2 28.20 -3.79 20.04
C LYS A 2 27.22 -2.98 20.88
N THR A 3 27.60 -1.77 21.27
CA THR A 3 26.73 -0.89 22.04
C THR A 3 25.91 0.00 21.09
N SER A 4 24.80 0.56 21.56
CA SER A 4 23.98 1.50 20.76
C SER A 4 24.80 2.64 20.16
N ARG A 5 25.85 3.10 20.87
CA ARG A 5 26.78 4.14 20.39
C ARG A 5 27.61 3.73 19.19
N ASP A 6 28.00 2.46 19.10
CA ASP A 6 28.75 1.97 17.96
C ASP A 6 27.86 1.83 16.73
N PHE A 7 26.60 1.42 16.94
CA PHE A 7 25.57 1.35 15.90
C PHE A 7 25.24 2.75 15.34
N ASP A 8 24.93 3.72 16.21
CA ASP A 8 24.58 5.08 15.80
C ASP A 8 25.72 5.73 14.99
N ARG A 9 26.97 5.58 15.45
CA ARG A 9 28.14 6.10 14.72
C ARG A 9 28.28 5.46 13.33
N THR A 10 28.15 4.14 13.23
CA THR A 10 28.25 3.46 11.93
C THR A 10 27.12 3.84 10.98
N PHE A 11 25.91 4.07 11.50
CA PHE A 11 24.78 4.56 10.71
C PHE A 11 25.01 5.99 10.20
N ASP A 12 25.43 6.90 11.08
CA ASP A 12 25.67 8.31 10.75
C ASP A 12 26.85 8.50 9.77
N GLU A 13 27.84 7.60 9.82
CA GLU A 13 28.97 7.56 8.87
C GLU A 13 28.61 6.92 7.52
N GLY A 14 27.35 6.50 7.33
CA GLY A 14 26.86 5.86 6.10
C GLY A 14 27.29 4.40 5.93
N GLY A 15 27.74 3.77 7.01
CA GLY A 15 28.09 2.34 7.03
C GLY A 15 26.85 1.44 7.02
N ASP A 16 27.04 0.20 6.55
CA ASP A 16 25.98 -0.81 6.54
C ASP A 16 25.75 -1.37 7.94
N VAL A 17 24.57 -1.09 8.49
CA VAL A 17 24.12 -1.56 9.80
C VAL A 17 23.03 -2.64 9.70
N VAL A 18 22.65 -3.05 8.48
CA VAL A 18 21.53 -3.98 8.26
C VAL A 18 21.81 -5.35 8.89
N GLY A 19 23.07 -5.78 8.92
CA GLY A 19 23.49 -7.03 9.57
C GLY A 19 23.38 -7.03 11.10
N ASP A 20 23.26 -5.86 11.73
CA ASP A 20 23.07 -5.72 13.18
C ASP A 20 21.58 -5.58 13.56
N LEU A 21 20.65 -5.50 12.59
CA LEU A 21 19.20 -5.39 12.83
C LEU A 21 18.55 -6.76 13.02
N ASP A 22 17.72 -6.90 14.06
CA ASP A 22 16.80 -8.03 14.18
C ASP A 22 15.57 -7.83 13.26
N LEU A 23 15.66 -8.39 12.05
CA LEU A 23 14.62 -8.30 11.04
C LEU A 23 13.47 -9.30 11.25
N SER A 24 13.50 -10.15 12.29
CA SER A 24 12.44 -11.14 12.54
C SER A 24 11.06 -10.50 12.73
N THR A 25 11.04 -9.25 13.22
CA THR A 25 9.83 -8.45 13.43
C THR A 25 9.62 -7.37 12.37
N ALA A 26 10.46 -7.32 11.34
CA ALA A 26 10.31 -6.35 10.25
C ALA A 26 8.92 -6.49 9.59
N ARG A 27 8.23 -5.37 9.45
CA ARG A 27 6.94 -5.26 8.77
C ARG A 27 6.99 -4.06 7.82
N ARG A 28 6.12 -4.09 6.82
CA ARG A 28 5.91 -2.98 5.89
C ARG A 28 4.58 -2.32 6.23
N PRO A 29 4.57 -1.27 7.07
CA PRO A 29 3.35 -0.59 7.46
C PRO A 29 2.60 -0.12 6.21
N GLY A 30 1.33 -0.50 6.06
CA GLY A 30 0.50 -0.19 4.90
C GLY A 30 0.38 -1.29 3.83
N GLU A 31 1.14 -2.40 3.93
CA GLU A 31 0.96 -3.58 3.08
C GLU A 31 -0.01 -4.63 3.69
N GLU A 32 -0.50 -4.40 4.91
CA GLU A 32 -1.46 -5.29 5.57
C GLU A 32 -2.80 -5.28 4.84
N GLN A 33 -3.16 -6.42 4.24
CA GLN A 33 -4.42 -6.58 3.53
C GLN A 33 -5.56 -6.86 4.51
N LYS A 34 -6.53 -5.93 4.60
CA LYS A 34 -7.78 -6.13 5.32
C LYS A 34 -8.92 -6.42 4.34
N ARG A 35 -9.61 -7.55 4.52
CA ARG A 35 -10.83 -7.87 3.75
C ARG A 35 -12.00 -7.02 4.25
N VAL A 36 -12.73 -6.42 3.31
CA VAL A 36 -13.94 -5.64 3.56
C VAL A 36 -15.03 -6.15 2.63
N ASN A 37 -16.24 -6.36 3.17
CA ASN A 37 -17.41 -6.74 2.39
C ASN A 37 -18.25 -5.50 2.11
N VAL A 38 -18.72 -5.37 0.87
CA VAL A 38 -19.55 -4.24 0.41
C VAL A 38 -20.61 -4.78 -0.53
N ASP A 39 -21.86 -4.40 -0.29
CA ASP A 39 -22.97 -4.69 -1.19
C ASP A 39 -23.09 -3.58 -2.24
N PHE A 40 -23.30 -3.98 -3.49
CA PHE A 40 -23.50 -3.07 -4.61
C PHE A 40 -24.85 -3.33 -5.28
N PRO A 41 -25.57 -2.27 -5.71
CA PRO A 41 -26.74 -2.46 -6.56
C PRO A 41 -26.39 -3.22 -7.84
N VAL A 42 -27.34 -4.04 -8.32
CA VAL A 42 -27.14 -4.89 -9.52
C VAL A 42 -26.69 -4.07 -10.73
N TRP A 43 -27.29 -2.90 -10.96
CA TRP A 43 -26.93 -2.02 -12.07
C TRP A 43 -25.46 -1.59 -12.03
N MET A 44 -24.92 -1.39 -10.83
CA MET A 44 -23.54 -0.95 -10.64
C MET A 44 -22.57 -2.10 -10.91
N VAL A 45 -22.89 -3.31 -10.47
CA VAL A 45 -22.08 -4.51 -10.76
C VAL A 45 -22.00 -4.74 -12.27
N THR A 46 -23.13 -4.63 -12.98
CA THR A 46 -23.17 -4.78 -14.44
C THR A 46 -22.31 -3.74 -15.15
N ALA A 47 -22.36 -2.47 -14.70
CA ALA A 47 -21.52 -1.41 -15.25
C ALA A 47 -20.02 -1.67 -15.00
N LEU A 48 -19.66 -2.05 -13.77
CA LEU A 48 -18.28 -2.39 -13.42
C LEU A 48 -17.74 -3.57 -14.24
N ASP A 49 -18.58 -4.57 -14.52
CA ASP A 49 -18.19 -5.72 -15.35
C ASP A 49 -17.95 -5.37 -16.81
N ALA A 50 -18.78 -4.50 -17.37
CA ALA A 50 -18.58 -4.02 -18.73
C ALA A 50 -17.25 -3.27 -18.86
N GLU A 51 -16.93 -2.41 -17.90
CA GLU A 51 -15.71 -1.62 -17.91
C GLU A 51 -14.47 -2.48 -17.64
N ALA A 52 -14.53 -3.38 -16.67
CA ALA A 52 -13.45 -4.33 -16.38
C ALA A 52 -13.13 -5.19 -17.62
N ARG A 53 -14.16 -5.63 -18.36
CA ARG A 53 -13.98 -6.36 -19.62
C ARG A 53 -13.36 -5.50 -20.70
N HIS A 54 -13.80 -4.25 -20.85
CA HIS A 54 -13.25 -3.32 -21.83
C HIS A 54 -11.76 -3.08 -21.62
N LEU A 55 -11.33 -2.95 -20.36
CA LEU A 55 -9.94 -2.73 -19.98
C LEU A 55 -9.11 -4.03 -19.84
N GLY A 56 -9.74 -5.20 -19.98
CA GLY A 56 -9.06 -6.50 -19.82
C GLY A 56 -8.58 -6.78 -18.40
N VAL A 57 -9.25 -6.23 -17.38
CA VAL A 57 -8.89 -6.36 -15.97
C VAL A 57 -10.01 -7.02 -15.16
N THR A 58 -9.73 -7.36 -13.90
CA THR A 58 -10.77 -7.86 -12.99
C THR A 58 -11.61 -6.72 -12.44
N ARG A 59 -12.85 -7.02 -12.04
CA ARG A 59 -13.71 -6.08 -11.30
C ARG A 59 -13.04 -5.54 -10.03
N GLN A 60 -12.27 -6.37 -9.32
CA GLN A 60 -11.56 -5.93 -8.12
C GLN A 60 -10.47 -4.90 -8.45
N SER A 61 -9.76 -5.09 -9.56
CA SER A 61 -8.72 -4.16 -10.01
C SER A 61 -9.30 -2.78 -10.32
N ILE A 62 -10.44 -2.71 -11.02
CA ILE A 62 -11.04 -1.42 -11.37
C ILE A 62 -11.61 -0.70 -10.14
N ILE A 63 -12.25 -1.43 -9.22
CA ILE A 63 -12.72 -0.88 -7.94
C ILE A 63 -11.54 -0.30 -7.15
N LYS A 64 -10.43 -1.03 -7.08
CA LYS A 64 -9.23 -0.58 -6.36
C LYS A 64 -8.63 0.68 -6.98
N LEU A 65 -8.51 0.72 -8.31
CA LEU A 65 -7.94 1.85 -9.04
C LEU A 65 -8.76 3.12 -8.82
N TRP A 66 -10.07 3.07 -9.09
CA TRP A 66 -10.94 4.24 -8.95
C TRP A 66 -11.05 4.74 -7.51
N LEU A 67 -11.05 3.83 -6.53
CA LEU A 67 -11.04 4.21 -5.12
C LEU A 67 -9.72 4.92 -4.76
N ALA A 68 -8.58 4.41 -5.22
CA ALA A 68 -7.28 5.04 -5.00
C ALA A 68 -7.23 6.44 -5.63
N GLU A 69 -7.63 6.58 -6.90
CA GLU A 69 -7.69 7.87 -7.61
C GLU A 69 -8.57 8.88 -6.85
N ARG A 70 -9.74 8.45 -6.38
CA ARG A 70 -10.66 9.33 -5.64
C ARG A 70 -10.10 9.76 -4.29
N LEU A 71 -9.39 8.87 -3.59
CA LEU A 71 -8.73 9.18 -2.32
C LEU A 71 -7.53 10.12 -2.52
N GLU A 72 -6.76 9.94 -3.60
CA GLU A 72 -5.65 10.81 -3.95
C GLU A 72 -6.12 12.22 -4.32
N GLN A 73 -7.19 12.35 -5.11
CA GLN A 73 -7.81 13.63 -5.43
C GLN A 73 -8.22 14.41 -4.17
N ARG A 74 -8.69 13.72 -3.12
CA ARG A 74 -9.03 14.35 -1.84
C ARG A 74 -7.81 14.77 -1.02
N ARG A 75 -6.67 14.10 -1.21
CA ARG A 75 -5.43 14.40 -0.49
C ARG A 75 -4.67 15.58 -1.07
N ARG A 76 -4.82 15.88 -2.36
CA ARG A 76 -4.28 17.12 -2.95
C ARG A 76 -5.16 18.30 -2.51
N PRO A 77 -4.64 19.27 -1.73
CA PRO A 77 -5.36 20.50 -1.51
C PRO A 77 -5.57 21.21 -2.86
N ALA A 78 -6.73 21.82 -3.06
CA ALA A 78 -6.94 22.72 -4.19
C ALA A 78 -5.89 23.84 -4.08
N SER A 79 -5.00 23.94 -5.08
CA SER A 79 -4.04 25.04 -5.21
C SER A 79 -4.72 26.39 -5.30
#